data_AF-A0A9J6FAB4-F1
#
_entry.id   AF-A0A9J6FAB4-F1
#
_cell.length_a   1.000
_cell.length_b   1.000
_cell.length_c   1.000
_cell.angle_alpha   90.00
_cell.angle_beta   90.00
_cell.angle_gamma   90.00
#
_symmetry.space_group_name_H-M   'P 1'
#
loop_
_entity.id
_entity.type
_entity.pdbx_description
1 polymer ?
#
loop_
_entity_poly.entity_id
_entity_poly.type
_entity_poly.pdbx_seq_one_letter_code
_entity_poly.pdbx_strand_id
1 'polypeptide(L)'
;MNYNDGTCCSSPEPVTWLQAATFAAFGVAWALCAVRWLRRRWLAGGGGGSAAGPAGPSALALVSRLGLVMGYFFVCDRTTFFLKENKSYTHLSFFLPVGYLFALGLFFTEEAGGAGVLRREQTDEWKGWMQLVLLAYHVTGASQVLPVYVHVRALVSAYLFLAGYGHFCYFWREADWGLLRLARVLFRTNLLVVLLCLCMNRPYQFYYFVPLVSFWFLVLAATLASPPRVAQASAEANPLHHLYLVAKLVALFALLTVLYLSEVFFERIFVTRPWKALFVTTDDSIKEWWFRWKIDRYSVATGMLFGFGHYLLRQYRVLGDTHHGNLFSRGLSLSLALGALLGLGGTGWPGRLTAGLAWWRRGGRVTGTLGVWA
;
A
#
# COMPACT_ATOMS: atom_id res chain seq x y z
N MET A 1 17.94 17.55 -27.17
CA MET A 1 17.20 17.26 -25.92
C MET A 1 15.77 16.95 -26.30
N ASN A 2 15.32 15.70 -26.17
CA ASN A 2 13.94 15.34 -26.48
C ASN A 2 13.03 15.90 -25.39
N TYR A 3 12.32 16.97 -25.73
CA TYR A 3 11.26 17.58 -24.95
C TYR A 3 10.04 16.65 -25.04
N ASN A 4 9.81 15.82 -24.02
CA ASN A 4 8.73 14.83 -24.05
C ASN A 4 7.86 14.83 -22.79
N ASP A 5 7.72 15.99 -22.14
CA ASP A 5 6.66 16.26 -21.17
C ASP A 5 6.14 17.69 -21.43
N GLY A 6 4.96 17.77 -22.04
CA GLY A 6 4.39 18.98 -22.67
C GLY A 6 3.95 20.11 -21.74
N THR A 7 4.71 20.44 -20.69
CA THR A 7 4.33 21.52 -19.76
C THR A 7 4.79 22.91 -20.18
N CYS A 8 5.74 23.01 -21.11
CA CYS A 8 6.22 24.32 -21.59
C CYS A 8 5.33 24.91 -22.70
N CYS A 9 4.35 24.15 -23.21
CA CYS A 9 3.49 24.55 -24.34
C CYS A 9 2.01 24.17 -24.20
N SER A 10 1.57 23.59 -23.07
CA SER A 10 0.14 23.29 -22.84
C SER A 10 -0.56 24.49 -22.20
N SER A 11 -1.64 24.97 -22.80
CA SER A 11 -2.54 25.92 -22.15
C SER A 11 -3.09 25.33 -20.85
N PRO A 12 -3.23 26.13 -19.77
CA PRO A 12 -3.82 25.64 -18.53
C PRO A 12 -5.25 25.14 -18.80
N GLU A 13 -5.55 23.91 -18.35
CA GLU A 13 -6.90 23.36 -18.42
C GLU A 13 -7.88 24.31 -17.68
N PRO A 14 -9.06 24.60 -18.24
CA PRO A 14 -10.03 25.47 -17.59
C PRO A 14 -10.51 24.84 -16.28
N VAL A 15 -10.74 25.68 -15.27
CA VAL A 15 -11.22 25.24 -13.94
C VAL A 15 -12.64 24.70 -14.09
N THR A 16 -12.87 23.48 -13.60
CA THR A 16 -14.21 22.87 -13.63
C THR A 16 -15.08 23.33 -12.47
N TRP A 17 -16.40 23.25 -12.64
CA TRP A 17 -17.36 23.56 -11.59
C TRP A 17 -17.13 22.71 -10.32
N LEU A 18 -16.68 21.46 -10.49
CA LEU A 18 -16.38 20.54 -9.39
C LEU A 18 -15.21 21.03 -8.55
N GLN A 19 -14.14 21.48 -9.21
CA GLN A 19 -12.98 22.07 -8.55
C GLN A 19 -13.37 23.36 -7.81
N ALA A 20 -14.12 24.24 -8.49
CA ALA A 20 -14.61 25.48 -7.90
C ALA A 20 -15.46 25.23 -6.65
N ALA A 21 -16.42 24.30 -6.71
CA ALA A 21 -17.25 23.92 -5.57
C ALA A 21 -16.43 23.32 -4.42
N THR A 22 -15.45 22.47 -4.73
CA THR A 22 -14.58 21.84 -3.72
C THR A 22 -13.71 22.88 -3.00
N PHE A 23 -13.06 23.78 -3.75
CA PHE A 23 -12.26 24.85 -3.15
C PHE A 23 -13.10 25.89 -2.42
N ALA A 24 -14.32 26.17 -2.89
CA ALA A 24 -15.27 27.02 -2.16
C ALA A 24 -15.63 26.41 -0.80
N ALA A 25 -15.90 25.09 -0.73
CA ALA A 25 -16.17 24.40 0.52
C ALA A 25 -14.98 24.47 1.49
N PHE A 26 -13.74 24.27 0.99
CA PHE A 26 -12.54 24.46 1.81
C PHE A 26 -12.35 25.91 2.26
N GLY A 27 -12.64 26.89 1.40
CA GLY A 27 -12.58 28.31 1.70
C GLY A 27 -13.55 28.71 2.82
N VAL A 28 -14.79 28.22 2.76
CA VAL A 28 -15.79 28.42 3.82
C VAL A 28 -15.31 27.80 5.14
N ALA A 29 -14.80 26.57 5.11
CA ALA A 29 -14.28 25.91 6.31
C ALA A 29 -13.11 26.69 6.94
N TRP A 30 -12.21 27.21 6.11
CA TRP A 30 -11.10 28.06 6.55
C TRP A 30 -11.59 29.38 7.15
N ALA A 31 -12.53 30.07 6.49
CA ALA A 31 -13.09 31.33 6.98
C ALA A 31 -13.80 31.16 8.33
N LEU A 32 -14.62 30.11 8.48
CA LEU A 32 -15.27 29.79 9.76
C LEU A 32 -14.24 29.48 10.86
N CYS A 33 -13.15 28.80 10.51
CA CYS A 33 -12.05 28.52 11.44
C CYS A 33 -11.35 29.83 11.88
N ALA A 34 -11.07 30.73 10.94
CA ALA A 34 -10.46 32.02 11.19
C ALA A 34 -11.35 32.91 12.07
N VAL A 35 -12.65 32.99 11.79
CA VAL A 35 -13.62 33.72 12.61
C VAL A 35 -13.68 33.17 14.04
N ARG A 36 -13.71 31.84 14.21
CA ARG A 36 -13.71 31.22 15.54
C ARG A 36 -12.41 31.48 16.30
N TRP A 37 -11.28 31.50 15.61
CA TRP A 37 -9.99 31.84 16.20
C TRP A 37 -9.91 33.31 16.61
N LEU A 38 -10.31 34.22 15.72
CA LEU A 38 -10.39 35.66 16.01
C LEU A 38 -11.31 35.91 17.21
N ARG A 39 -12.54 35.38 17.21
CA ARG A 39 -13.49 35.55 18.32
C ARG A 39 -12.90 35.10 19.66
N ARG A 40 -12.19 33.97 19.70
CA ARG A 40 -11.50 33.50 20.92
C ARG A 40 -10.43 34.49 21.37
N ARG A 41 -9.63 35.01 20.43
CA ARG A 41 -8.56 35.97 20.73
C ARG A 41 -9.11 37.32 21.21
N TRP A 42 -10.19 37.81 20.60
CA TRP A 42 -10.90 39.03 21.04
C TRP A 42 -11.49 38.87 22.44
N LEU A 43 -12.14 37.74 22.74
CA LEU A 43 -12.67 37.47 24.07
C LEU A 43 -11.58 37.31 25.14
N ALA A 44 -10.44 36.69 24.77
CA ALA A 44 -9.29 36.54 25.68
C ALA A 44 -8.53 37.85 25.92
N GLY A 45 -8.56 38.80 24.95
CA GLY A 45 -7.94 40.11 25.09
C GLY A 45 -8.72 41.10 25.97
N GLY A 46 -10.00 40.82 26.29
CA GLY A 46 -10.88 41.70 27.07
C GLY A 46 -11.07 41.33 28.54
N GLY A 47 -10.59 40.16 28.99
CA GLY A 47 -10.69 39.74 30.38
C GLY A 47 -9.61 38.72 30.71
N GLY A 48 -8.81 39.01 31.74
CA GLY A 48 -7.71 38.16 32.24
C GLY A 48 -8.17 36.84 32.88
N GLY A 49 -9.01 36.08 32.16
CA GLY A 49 -9.53 34.78 32.57
C GLY A 49 -8.75 33.65 31.90
N SER A 50 -8.22 32.77 32.75
CA SER A 50 -7.45 31.54 32.46
C SER A 50 -7.63 30.97 31.06
N ALA A 51 -6.52 30.96 30.31
CA ALA A 51 -6.41 30.26 29.04
C ALA A 51 -6.87 28.81 29.21
N ALA A 52 -8.07 28.50 28.72
CA ALA A 52 -8.50 27.12 28.56
C ALA A 52 -7.39 26.40 27.76
N GLY A 53 -6.81 25.35 28.36
CA GLY A 53 -5.74 24.56 27.77
C GLY A 53 -6.08 24.11 26.34
N PRO A 54 -5.09 23.75 25.52
CA PRO A 54 -5.28 23.52 24.10
C PRO A 54 -6.32 22.41 23.86
N ALA A 55 -7.58 22.81 23.65
CA ALA A 55 -8.59 21.91 23.13
C ALA A 55 -8.07 21.41 21.78
N GLY A 56 -8.03 20.08 21.62
CA GLY A 56 -7.54 19.44 20.40
C GLY A 56 -8.15 20.08 19.14
N PRO A 57 -7.45 20.00 17.99
CA PRO A 57 -7.90 20.66 16.77
C PRO A 57 -9.34 20.23 16.46
N SER A 58 -10.25 21.21 16.37
CA SER A 58 -11.64 20.93 16.00
C SER A 58 -11.66 20.30 14.60
N ALA A 59 -12.69 19.51 14.30
CA ALA A 59 -12.86 18.94 12.95
C ALA A 59 -12.77 20.03 11.85
N LEU A 60 -13.32 21.21 12.13
CA LEU A 60 -13.21 22.39 11.26
C LEU A 60 -11.75 22.83 11.02
N ALA A 61 -10.91 22.82 12.06
CA ALA A 61 -9.48 23.15 11.95
C ALA A 61 -8.69 22.08 11.18
N LEU A 62 -9.10 20.81 11.26
CA LEU A 62 -8.49 19.73 10.47
C LEU A 62 -8.87 19.85 8.99
N VAL A 63 -10.15 20.13 8.69
CA VAL A 63 -10.63 20.35 7.32
C VAL A 63 -9.99 21.60 6.70
N SER A 64 -9.82 22.68 7.46
CA SER A 64 -9.15 23.89 6.95
C SER A 64 -7.67 23.65 6.63
N ARG A 65 -6.95 22.94 7.51
CA ARG A 65 -5.55 22.52 7.23
C ARG A 65 -5.47 21.63 6.00
N LEU A 66 -6.39 20.67 5.87
CA LEU A 66 -6.45 19.80 4.70
C LEU A 66 -6.72 20.60 3.42
N GLY A 67 -7.64 21.57 3.45
CA GLY A 67 -7.92 22.47 2.33
C GLY A 67 -6.69 23.28 1.90
N LEU A 68 -5.89 23.78 2.85
CA LEU A 68 -4.62 24.46 2.56
C LEU A 68 -3.61 23.53 1.88
N VAL A 69 -3.49 22.28 2.34
CA VAL A 69 -2.61 21.28 1.69
C VAL A 69 -3.08 20.96 0.28
N MET A 70 -4.39 20.77 0.07
CA MET A 70 -4.95 20.54 -1.26
C MET A 70 -4.75 21.76 -2.18
N GLY A 71 -4.90 22.98 -1.65
CA GLY A 71 -4.61 24.22 -2.37
C GLY A 71 -3.14 24.33 -2.76
N TYR A 72 -2.22 23.97 -1.86
CA TYR A 72 -0.79 23.90 -2.16
C TYR A 72 -0.50 22.93 -3.31
N PHE A 73 -1.05 21.71 -3.28
CA PHE A 73 -0.90 20.77 -4.40
C PHE A 73 -1.45 21.33 -5.72
N PHE A 74 -2.58 22.03 -5.68
CA PHE A 74 -3.17 22.64 -6.87
C PHE A 74 -2.25 23.70 -7.46
N VAL A 75 -1.68 24.56 -6.61
CA VAL A 75 -0.71 25.58 -7.05
C VAL A 75 0.53 24.91 -7.64
N CYS A 76 1.11 23.91 -6.97
CA CYS A 76 2.31 23.21 -7.46
C CYS A 76 2.11 22.50 -8.80
N ASP A 77 0.96 21.86 -9.02
CA ASP A 77 0.72 21.07 -10.23
C ASP A 77 0.10 21.89 -11.37
N ARG A 78 -0.91 22.70 -11.08
CA ARG A 78 -1.75 23.37 -12.08
C ARG A 78 -1.30 24.78 -12.45
N THR A 79 -0.51 25.44 -11.60
CA THR A 79 0.01 26.77 -11.90
C THR A 79 1.48 26.72 -12.34
N THR A 80 1.95 27.81 -12.94
CA THR A 80 3.37 28.01 -13.29
C THR A 80 4.16 28.69 -12.17
N PHE A 81 3.57 28.79 -10.96
CA PHE A 81 4.23 29.45 -9.83
C PHE A 81 5.54 28.76 -9.44
N PHE A 82 5.61 27.44 -9.58
CA PHE A 82 6.84 26.66 -9.38
C PHE A 82 7.40 26.18 -10.73
N LEU A 83 8.73 26.16 -10.84
CA LEU A 83 9.42 25.63 -12.01
C LEU A 83 9.14 24.13 -12.12
N LYS A 84 8.76 23.67 -13.31
CA LYS A 84 8.49 22.26 -13.58
C LYS A 84 9.74 21.60 -14.15
N GLU A 85 10.19 20.54 -13.49
CA GLU A 85 11.32 19.74 -13.96
C GLU A 85 10.82 18.44 -14.59
N ASN A 86 11.46 18.02 -15.69
CA ASN A 86 11.15 16.76 -16.34
C ASN A 86 11.72 15.60 -15.54
N LYS A 87 10.97 14.49 -15.50
CA LYS A 87 11.43 13.29 -14.81
C LYS A 87 12.62 12.71 -15.54
N SER A 88 13.77 12.68 -14.87
CA SER A 88 14.98 12.05 -15.39
C SER A 88 15.46 10.96 -14.43
N TYR A 89 15.61 9.75 -14.97
CA TYR A 89 16.14 8.64 -14.19
C TYR A 89 17.66 8.67 -14.17
N THR A 90 18.23 8.69 -12.96
CA THR A 90 19.63 8.35 -12.73
C THR A 90 19.69 7.38 -11.55
N HIS A 91 20.67 6.48 -11.53
CA HIS A 91 20.82 5.54 -10.41
C HIS A 91 21.00 6.27 -9.07
N LEU A 92 21.75 7.39 -9.06
CA LEU A 92 21.96 8.18 -7.85
C LEU A 92 20.66 8.85 -7.39
N SER A 93 19.88 9.48 -8.28
CA SER A 93 18.63 10.13 -7.91
C SER A 93 17.59 9.15 -7.35
N PHE A 94 17.62 7.88 -7.78
CA PHE A 94 16.74 6.84 -7.26
C PHE A 94 17.24 6.23 -5.94
N PHE A 95 18.49 5.79 -5.87
CA PHE A 95 19.00 5.05 -4.70
C PHE A 95 19.41 5.95 -3.53
N LEU A 96 19.81 7.20 -3.76
CA LEU A 96 20.24 8.08 -2.68
C LEU A 96 19.12 8.40 -1.70
N PRO A 97 17.90 8.82 -2.13
CA PRO A 97 16.79 9.05 -1.19
C PRO A 97 16.38 7.79 -0.43
N VAL A 98 16.35 6.64 -1.11
CA VAL A 98 16.02 5.33 -0.51
C VAL A 98 17.07 4.94 0.53
N GLY A 99 18.36 5.03 0.18
CA GLY A 99 19.47 4.70 1.07
C GLY A 99 19.60 5.65 2.26
N TYR A 100 19.35 6.95 2.04
CA TYR A 100 19.35 7.95 3.12
C TYR A 100 18.27 7.66 4.16
N LEU A 101 17.03 7.44 3.71
CA LEU A 101 15.93 7.13 4.62
C LEU A 101 16.12 5.75 5.26
N PHE A 102 16.69 4.78 4.55
CA PHE A 102 17.10 3.49 5.11
C PHE A 102 18.10 3.65 6.25
N ALA A 103 19.16 4.42 6.04
CA ALA A 103 20.14 4.70 7.08
C ALA A 103 19.49 5.38 8.30
N LEU A 104 18.62 6.38 8.09
CA LEU A 104 17.86 6.99 9.18
C LEU A 104 16.99 5.98 9.91
N GLY A 105 16.28 5.12 9.17
CA GLY A 105 15.44 4.07 9.75
C GLY A 105 16.19 3.14 10.68
N LEU A 106 17.47 2.82 10.38
CA LEU A 106 18.31 1.99 11.25
C LEU A 106 18.63 2.67 12.60
N PHE A 107 18.81 4.00 12.62
CA PHE A 107 19.08 4.75 13.85
C PHE A 107 17.84 4.95 14.73
N PHE A 108 16.64 4.94 14.15
CA PHE A 108 15.37 5.15 14.84
C PHE A 108 14.53 3.85 14.93
N THR A 109 15.19 2.73 15.19
CA THR A 109 14.50 1.44 15.42
C THR A 109 14.00 1.34 16.86
N GLU A 110 12.76 0.91 17.02
CA GLU A 110 12.17 0.58 18.33
C GLU A 110 12.02 -0.94 18.48
N GLU A 111 12.12 -1.45 19.70
CA GLU A 111 11.91 -2.87 19.94
C GLU A 111 10.43 -3.25 19.75
N ALA A 112 10.17 -4.21 18.87
CA ALA A 112 8.82 -4.71 18.64
C ALA A 112 8.28 -5.43 19.88
N GLY A 113 7.01 -5.19 20.26
CA GLY A 113 6.41 -5.63 21.53
C GLY A 113 6.17 -7.15 21.70
N GLY A 114 6.85 -8.02 20.96
CA GLY A 114 6.77 -9.49 21.08
C GLY A 114 7.43 -10.30 19.95
N ALA A 115 7.30 -11.63 19.97
CA ALA A 115 7.95 -12.54 19.01
C ALA A 115 7.09 -13.10 17.85
N GLY A 116 5.77 -12.87 17.84
CA GLY A 116 4.88 -13.39 16.79
C GLY A 116 5.18 -12.90 15.36
N VAL A 117 5.08 -13.82 14.39
CA VAL A 117 5.34 -13.58 12.95
C VAL A 117 4.41 -12.53 12.37
N LEU A 118 4.97 -11.61 11.58
CA LEU A 118 4.23 -10.56 10.85
C LEU A 118 3.27 -9.81 11.77
N ARG A 119 3.78 -9.38 12.94
CA ARG A 119 3.01 -8.48 13.80
C ARG A 119 2.65 -7.23 13.02
N ARG A 120 1.55 -6.61 13.42
CA ARG A 120 1.07 -5.33 12.89
C ARG A 120 2.19 -4.29 12.73
N GLU A 121 3.03 -4.09 13.75
CA GLU A 121 4.20 -3.20 13.71
C GLU A 121 5.12 -3.51 12.53
N GLN A 122 5.58 -4.75 12.41
CA GLN A 122 6.43 -5.20 11.28
C GLN A 122 5.74 -5.02 9.92
N THR A 123 4.44 -5.32 9.84
CA THR A 123 3.71 -5.15 8.57
C THR A 123 3.49 -3.67 8.21
N ASP A 124 3.38 -2.79 9.21
CA ASP A 124 3.20 -1.35 9.01
C ASP A 124 4.54 -0.72 8.58
N GLU A 125 5.67 -1.14 9.17
CA GLU A 125 7.02 -0.79 8.71
C GLU A 125 7.28 -1.25 7.28
N TRP A 126 6.98 -2.52 6.98
CA TRP A 126 7.20 -3.05 5.63
C TRP A 126 6.38 -2.32 4.58
N LYS A 127 5.11 -2.00 4.88
CA LYS A 127 4.28 -1.15 4.00
C LYS A 127 4.86 0.25 3.84
N GLY A 128 5.39 0.85 4.91
CA GLY A 128 6.06 2.15 4.86
C GLY A 128 7.26 2.15 3.91
N TRP A 129 8.12 1.12 4.01
CA TRP A 129 9.25 0.93 3.09
C TRP A 129 8.80 0.77 1.63
N MET A 130 7.76 -0.03 1.39
CA MET A 130 7.19 -0.16 0.04
C MET A 130 6.71 1.19 -0.48
N GLN A 131 5.98 1.98 0.33
CA GLN A 131 5.48 3.30 -0.06
C GLN A 131 6.61 4.27 -0.37
N LEU A 132 7.71 4.21 0.37
CA LEU A 132 8.89 5.02 0.09
C LEU A 132 9.52 4.69 -1.27
N VAL A 133 9.76 3.41 -1.55
CA VAL A 133 10.35 2.99 -2.84
C VAL A 133 9.40 3.31 -3.99
N LEU A 134 8.09 3.15 -3.79
CA LEU A 134 7.07 3.54 -4.77
C LEU A 134 7.08 5.04 -5.03
N LEU A 135 7.28 5.88 -4.01
CA LEU A 135 7.40 7.32 -4.18
C LEU A 135 8.64 7.68 -4.99
N ALA A 136 9.82 7.17 -4.60
CA ALA A 136 11.07 7.39 -5.33
C ALA A 136 10.93 7.00 -6.81
N TYR A 137 10.33 5.83 -7.07
CA TYR A 137 10.06 5.33 -8.43
C TYR A 137 9.24 6.30 -9.29
N HIS A 138 8.16 6.88 -8.75
CA HIS A 138 7.28 7.79 -9.50
C HIS A 138 7.86 9.20 -9.67
N VAL A 139 8.67 9.66 -8.70
CA VAL A 139 9.36 10.96 -8.73
C VAL A 139 10.49 10.94 -9.76
N THR A 140 11.34 9.91 -9.76
CA THR A 140 12.50 9.83 -10.66
C THR A 140 12.16 9.30 -12.06
N GLY A 141 10.91 8.88 -12.32
CA GLY A 141 10.53 8.29 -13.60
C GLY A 141 11.21 6.96 -13.89
N ALA A 142 11.49 6.15 -12.86
CA ALA A 142 12.24 4.90 -12.97
C ALA A 142 11.49 3.77 -13.70
N SER A 143 10.28 4.02 -14.21
CA SER A 143 9.48 3.09 -15.01
C SER A 143 10.15 2.64 -16.30
N GLN A 144 11.09 3.44 -16.83
CA GLN A 144 11.83 3.12 -18.05
C GLN A 144 12.85 1.99 -17.85
N VAL A 145 13.25 1.71 -16.61
CA VAL A 145 14.25 0.69 -16.28
C VAL A 145 13.54 -0.60 -15.88
N LEU A 146 13.57 -1.59 -16.77
CA LEU A 146 12.84 -2.85 -16.60
C LEU A 146 13.13 -3.58 -15.27
N PRO A 147 14.38 -3.73 -14.80
CA PRO A 147 14.64 -4.35 -13.51
C PRO A 147 13.96 -3.64 -12.33
N VAL A 148 14.00 -2.30 -12.33
CA VAL A 148 13.37 -1.48 -11.27
C VAL A 148 11.85 -1.61 -11.36
N TYR A 149 11.30 -1.56 -12.57
CA TYR A 149 9.87 -1.76 -12.80
C TYR A 149 9.39 -3.12 -12.24
N VAL A 150 10.07 -4.22 -12.58
CA VAL A 150 9.70 -5.57 -12.10
C VAL A 150 9.77 -5.64 -10.58
N HIS A 151 10.81 -5.06 -9.96
CA HIS A 151 10.95 -5.04 -8.50
C HIS A 151 9.82 -4.24 -7.82
N VAL A 152 9.51 -3.06 -8.34
CA VAL A 152 8.40 -2.23 -7.86
C VAL A 152 7.06 -2.95 -7.99
N ARG A 153 6.85 -3.71 -9.08
CA ARG A 153 5.65 -4.55 -9.23
C ARG A 153 5.60 -5.67 -8.19
N ALA A 154 6.73 -6.29 -7.85
CA ALA A 154 6.79 -7.26 -6.76
C ALA A 154 6.42 -6.62 -5.41
N LEU A 155 6.87 -5.38 -5.13
CA LEU A 155 6.48 -4.63 -3.92
C LEU A 155 4.98 -4.33 -3.87
N VAL A 156 4.35 -3.95 -4.99
CA VAL A 156 2.89 -3.75 -5.06
C VAL A 156 2.14 -5.05 -4.75
N SER A 157 2.58 -6.16 -5.33
CA SER A 157 1.99 -7.48 -5.04
C SER A 157 2.19 -7.88 -3.58
N ALA A 158 3.36 -7.63 -3.01
CA ALA A 158 3.65 -7.88 -1.59
C ALA A 158 2.78 -7.00 -0.67
N TYR A 159 2.51 -5.75 -1.04
CA TYR A 159 1.60 -4.88 -0.29
C TYR A 159 0.18 -5.46 -0.25
N LEU A 160 -0.32 -5.92 -1.41
CA LEU A 160 -1.63 -6.54 -1.52
C LEU A 160 -1.72 -7.86 -0.75
N PHE A 161 -0.65 -8.66 -0.79
CA PHE A 161 -0.51 -9.85 0.06
C PHE A 161 -0.62 -9.52 1.54
N LEU A 162 0.11 -8.49 2.01
CA LEU A 162 0.07 -8.04 3.41
C LEU A 162 -1.30 -7.47 3.81
N ALA A 163 -1.98 -6.79 2.88
CA ALA A 163 -3.35 -6.34 3.09
C ALA A 163 -4.31 -7.53 3.23
N GLY A 164 -4.18 -8.55 2.37
CA GLY A 164 -4.96 -9.79 2.44
C GLY A 164 -4.75 -10.54 3.76
N TYR A 165 -3.48 -10.74 4.15
CA TYR A 165 -3.11 -11.34 5.42
C TYR A 165 -3.70 -10.59 6.62
N GLY A 166 -3.43 -9.28 6.73
CA GLY A 166 -3.84 -8.48 7.88
C GLY A 166 -5.37 -8.41 8.04
N HIS A 167 -6.10 -8.21 6.94
CA HIS A 167 -7.56 -8.18 7.00
C HIS A 167 -8.16 -9.55 7.30
N PHE A 168 -7.63 -10.63 6.71
CA PHE A 168 -8.04 -12.00 7.01
C PHE A 168 -7.86 -12.31 8.51
N CYS A 169 -6.66 -12.09 9.05
CA CYS A 169 -6.38 -12.38 10.46
C CYS A 169 -7.23 -11.55 11.43
N TYR A 170 -7.69 -10.36 11.03
CA TYR A 170 -8.66 -9.60 11.81
C TYR A 170 -10.05 -10.23 11.74
N PHE A 171 -10.59 -10.49 10.54
CA PHE A 171 -11.92 -11.08 10.38
C PHE A 171 -12.02 -12.46 11.04
N TRP A 172 -10.94 -13.24 10.98
CA TRP A 172 -10.84 -14.55 11.62
C TRP A 172 -10.97 -14.45 13.15
N ARG A 173 -10.29 -13.48 13.77
CA ARG A 173 -10.25 -13.32 15.23
C ARG A 173 -11.48 -12.61 15.79
N GLU A 174 -11.79 -11.43 15.24
CA GLU A 174 -12.82 -10.54 15.80
C GLU A 174 -14.23 -10.88 15.34
N ALA A 175 -14.38 -11.64 14.25
CA ALA A 175 -15.68 -11.96 13.64
C ALA A 175 -16.57 -10.73 13.36
N ASP A 176 -15.98 -9.53 13.23
CA ASP A 176 -16.72 -8.30 12.96
C ASP A 176 -16.98 -8.13 11.46
N TRP A 177 -18.23 -8.42 11.08
CA TRP A 177 -18.78 -8.29 9.72
C TRP A 177 -19.56 -6.98 9.51
N GLY A 178 -19.47 -6.03 10.45
CA GLY A 178 -20.26 -4.81 10.42
C GLY A 178 -19.93 -3.88 9.26
N LEU A 179 -20.98 -3.27 8.67
CA LEU A 179 -20.84 -2.26 7.61
C LEU A 179 -20.07 -1.02 8.08
N LEU A 180 -20.12 -0.67 9.37
CA LEU A 180 -19.37 0.45 9.92
C LEU A 180 -17.86 0.26 9.78
N ARG A 181 -17.37 -0.96 10.00
CA ARG A 181 -15.96 -1.28 9.82
C ARG A 181 -15.56 -1.19 8.34
N LEU A 182 -16.40 -1.72 7.45
CA LEU A 182 -16.21 -1.62 6.00
C LEU A 182 -16.07 -0.15 5.59
N ALA A 183 -17.00 0.69 6.02
CA ALA A 183 -16.99 2.13 5.74
C ALA A 183 -15.75 2.82 6.32
N ARG A 184 -15.32 2.48 7.55
CA ARG A 184 -14.13 3.07 8.19
C ARG A 184 -12.84 2.74 7.42
N VAL A 185 -12.68 1.50 6.97
CA VAL A 185 -11.48 1.08 6.20
C VAL A 185 -11.47 1.74 4.83
N LEU A 186 -12.60 1.72 4.13
CA LEU A 186 -12.74 2.38 2.82
C LEU A 186 -12.52 3.88 2.93
N PHE A 187 -13.11 4.54 3.92
CA PHE A 187 -12.92 5.97 4.14
C PHE A 187 -11.44 6.29 4.40
N ARG A 188 -10.79 5.57 5.32
CA ARG A 188 -9.37 5.79 5.64
C ARG A 188 -8.46 5.63 4.42
N THR A 189 -8.74 4.65 3.56
CA THR A 189 -7.90 4.34 2.40
C THR A 189 -8.12 5.32 1.26
N ASN A 190 -9.35 5.79 1.07
CA ASN A 190 -9.74 6.56 -0.12
C ASN A 190 -9.84 8.06 0.10
N LEU A 191 -9.92 8.55 1.35
CA LEU A 191 -10.18 9.96 1.65
C LEU A 191 -9.24 10.90 0.87
N LEU A 192 -7.92 10.67 0.94
CA LEU A 192 -6.95 11.52 0.26
C LEU A 192 -7.11 11.48 -1.27
N VAL A 193 -7.27 10.28 -1.83
CA VAL A 193 -7.37 10.10 -3.28
C VAL A 193 -8.65 10.70 -3.84
N VAL A 194 -9.79 10.52 -3.15
CA VAL A 194 -11.05 11.15 -3.56
C VAL A 194 -10.91 12.67 -3.54
N LEU A 195 -10.30 13.25 -2.49
CA LEU A 195 -10.06 14.69 -2.44
C LEU A 195 -9.12 15.16 -3.55
N LEU A 196 -8.07 14.40 -3.87
CA LEU A 196 -7.19 14.69 -5.01
C LEU A 196 -7.95 14.62 -6.35
N CYS A 197 -8.84 13.65 -6.54
CA CYS A 197 -9.69 13.58 -7.74
C CYS A 197 -10.58 14.81 -7.87
N LEU A 198 -11.20 15.26 -6.77
CA LEU A 198 -12.06 16.45 -6.75
C LEU A 198 -11.27 17.73 -7.00
N CYS A 199 -10.09 17.89 -6.39
CA CYS A 199 -9.27 19.09 -6.50
C CYS A 199 -8.49 19.16 -7.82
N MET A 200 -8.03 18.01 -8.34
CA MET A 200 -7.21 17.94 -9.56
C MET A 200 -8.03 17.61 -10.82
N ASN A 201 -9.33 17.35 -10.71
CA ASN A 201 -10.18 16.95 -11.84
C ASN A 201 -9.57 15.78 -12.65
N ARG A 202 -9.16 14.72 -11.95
CA ARG A 202 -8.65 13.49 -12.54
C ARG A 202 -9.54 12.31 -12.15
N PRO A 203 -9.78 11.34 -13.07
CA PRO A 203 -10.60 10.17 -12.77
C PRO A 203 -9.97 9.34 -11.66
N TYR A 204 -10.78 8.58 -10.93
CA TYR A 204 -10.34 7.78 -9.79
C TYR A 204 -9.24 6.76 -10.16
N GLN A 205 -9.32 6.20 -11.37
CA GLN A 205 -8.31 5.28 -11.90
C GLN A 205 -6.94 5.90 -12.15
N PHE A 206 -6.82 7.24 -12.22
CA PHE A 206 -5.51 7.91 -12.30
C PHE A 206 -4.62 7.54 -11.10
N TYR A 207 -5.23 7.37 -9.92
CA TYR A 207 -4.56 6.95 -8.69
C TYR A 207 -4.70 5.44 -8.45
N TYR A 208 -4.53 4.62 -9.50
CA TYR A 208 -4.90 3.19 -9.60
C TYR A 208 -4.60 2.30 -8.38
N PHE A 209 -3.55 2.58 -7.63
CA PHE A 209 -3.15 1.77 -6.47
C PHE A 209 -4.22 1.73 -5.38
N VAL A 210 -4.84 2.86 -5.06
CA VAL A 210 -5.87 2.97 -4.02
C VAL A 210 -7.22 2.32 -4.42
N PRO A 211 -7.76 2.54 -5.64
CA PRO A 211 -8.84 1.73 -6.20
C PRO A 211 -8.57 0.23 -6.12
N LEU A 212 -7.35 -0.20 -6.47
CA LEU A 212 -6.96 -1.61 -6.46
C LEU A 212 -7.00 -2.21 -5.05
N VAL A 213 -6.40 -1.55 -4.06
CA VAL A 213 -6.42 -2.00 -2.65
C VAL A 213 -7.86 -2.05 -2.12
N SER A 214 -8.67 -1.04 -2.42
CA SER A 214 -10.08 -0.98 -1.98
C SER A 214 -10.92 -2.09 -2.60
N PHE A 215 -10.73 -2.36 -3.90
CA PHE A 215 -11.39 -3.48 -4.59
C PHE A 215 -11.05 -4.81 -3.94
N TRP A 216 -9.77 -5.09 -3.68
CA TRP A 216 -9.36 -6.35 -3.07
C TRP A 216 -9.83 -6.51 -1.63
N PHE A 217 -9.88 -5.40 -0.88
CA PHE A 217 -10.50 -5.40 0.46
C PHE A 217 -11.98 -5.76 0.40
N LEU A 218 -12.74 -5.21 -0.55
CA LEU A 218 -14.15 -5.55 -0.77
C LEU A 218 -14.33 -7.03 -1.14
N VAL A 219 -13.50 -7.56 -2.04
CA VAL A 219 -13.53 -8.98 -2.42
C VAL A 219 -13.28 -9.86 -1.20
N LEU A 220 -12.22 -9.58 -0.43
CA LEU A 220 -11.91 -10.32 0.79
C LEU A 220 -13.06 -10.27 1.80
N ALA A 221 -13.61 -9.07 2.05
CA ALA A 221 -14.72 -8.89 2.97
C ALA A 221 -15.96 -9.67 2.50
N ALA A 222 -16.28 -9.63 1.20
CA ALA A 222 -17.40 -10.37 0.61
C ALA A 222 -17.19 -11.90 0.72
N THR A 223 -15.99 -12.41 0.40
CA THR A 223 -15.67 -13.83 0.52
C THR A 223 -15.86 -14.32 1.95
N LEU A 224 -15.36 -13.59 2.95
CA LEU A 224 -15.44 -14.02 4.33
C LEU A 224 -16.84 -13.80 4.95
N ALA A 225 -17.54 -12.71 4.60
CA ALA A 225 -18.88 -12.40 5.08
C ALA A 225 -19.99 -13.29 4.47
N SER A 226 -19.72 -13.92 3.33
CA SER A 226 -20.62 -14.89 2.71
C SER A 226 -21.03 -15.99 3.71
N PRO A 227 -22.30 -16.43 3.76
CA PRO A 227 -22.69 -17.58 4.58
C PRO A 227 -22.01 -18.88 4.09
N PRO A 228 -21.60 -19.81 4.98
CA PRO A 228 -21.59 -19.72 6.44
C PRO A 228 -20.46 -18.82 6.95
N ARG A 229 -20.73 -17.99 7.96
CA ARG A 229 -19.72 -17.08 8.54
C ARG A 229 -18.77 -17.90 9.41
N VAL A 230 -17.52 -18.00 8.97
CA VAL A 230 -16.48 -18.74 9.68
C VAL A 230 -15.58 -17.75 10.41
N ALA A 231 -15.41 -17.98 11.71
CA ALA A 231 -14.48 -17.27 12.57
C ALA A 231 -13.77 -18.29 13.47
N GLN A 232 -12.70 -17.85 14.14
CA GLN A 232 -11.87 -18.71 14.98
C GLN A 232 -12.69 -19.47 16.03
N ALA A 233 -13.47 -18.75 16.86
CA ALA A 233 -14.30 -19.37 17.90
C ALA A 233 -15.29 -20.40 17.34
N SER A 234 -15.80 -20.15 16.14
CA SER A 234 -16.73 -21.05 15.46
C SER A 234 -16.02 -22.29 14.90
N ALA A 235 -14.78 -22.15 14.44
CA ALA A 235 -13.96 -23.23 13.91
C ALA A 235 -13.37 -24.13 15.01
N GLU A 236 -13.14 -23.58 16.20
CA GLU A 236 -12.77 -24.33 17.40
C GLU A 236 -13.95 -25.19 17.90
N ALA A 237 -15.18 -24.68 17.82
CA ALA A 237 -16.38 -25.45 18.19
C ALA A 237 -16.70 -26.57 17.18
N ASN A 238 -16.53 -26.32 15.88
CA ASN A 238 -16.84 -27.27 14.81
C ASN A 238 -15.71 -27.33 13.76
N PRO A 239 -14.97 -28.46 13.67
CA PRO A 239 -13.84 -28.56 12.74
C PRO A 239 -14.27 -28.48 11.26
N LEU A 240 -15.52 -28.82 10.93
CA LEU A 240 -16.09 -28.69 9.58
C LEU A 240 -16.03 -27.25 9.03
N HIS A 241 -15.99 -26.24 9.91
CA HIS A 241 -15.87 -24.86 9.48
C HIS A 241 -14.53 -24.53 8.80
N HIS A 242 -13.48 -25.29 9.08
CA HIS A 242 -12.23 -25.21 8.32
C HIS A 242 -12.43 -25.60 6.86
N LEU A 243 -13.24 -26.65 6.60
CA LEU A 243 -13.56 -27.08 5.23
C LEU A 243 -14.40 -26.03 4.50
N TYR A 244 -15.35 -25.37 5.17
CA TYR A 244 -16.09 -24.26 4.56
C TYR A 244 -15.18 -23.09 4.18
N LEU A 245 -14.17 -22.76 5.00
CA LEU A 245 -13.20 -21.73 4.62
C LEU A 245 -12.37 -22.16 3.40
N VAL A 246 -11.88 -23.41 3.37
CA VAL A 246 -11.15 -23.94 2.21
C VAL A 246 -12.02 -23.89 0.96
N ALA A 247 -13.28 -24.31 1.04
CA ALA A 247 -14.22 -24.23 -0.06
C ALA A 247 -14.43 -22.79 -0.55
N LYS A 248 -14.52 -21.80 0.35
CA LYS A 248 -14.59 -20.37 -0.01
C LYS A 248 -13.34 -19.88 -0.73
N LEU A 249 -12.15 -20.30 -0.29
CA LEU A 249 -10.89 -19.94 -0.96
C LEU A 249 -10.80 -20.58 -2.35
N VAL A 250 -11.16 -21.85 -2.49
CA VAL A 250 -11.22 -22.54 -3.79
C VAL A 250 -12.21 -21.85 -4.73
N ALA A 251 -13.40 -21.51 -4.23
CA ALA A 251 -14.40 -20.76 -4.99
C ALA A 251 -13.88 -19.37 -5.41
N LEU A 252 -13.15 -18.66 -4.54
CA LEU A 252 -12.51 -17.40 -4.87
C LEU A 252 -11.47 -17.58 -5.99
N PHE A 253 -10.57 -18.56 -5.89
CA PHE A 253 -9.59 -18.85 -6.94
C PHE A 253 -10.24 -19.24 -8.27
N ALA A 254 -11.32 -20.03 -8.23
CA ALA A 254 -12.09 -20.40 -9.41
C ALA A 254 -12.73 -19.16 -10.06
N LEU A 255 -13.39 -18.30 -9.27
CA LEU A 255 -13.98 -17.05 -9.76
C LEU A 255 -12.94 -16.13 -10.40
N LEU A 256 -11.79 -15.95 -9.76
CA LEU A 256 -10.69 -15.15 -10.30
C LEU A 256 -10.15 -15.72 -11.61
N THR A 257 -10.09 -17.04 -11.73
CA THR A 257 -9.65 -17.73 -12.96
C THR A 257 -10.67 -17.54 -14.08
N VAL A 258 -11.98 -17.67 -13.79
CA VAL A 258 -13.05 -17.41 -14.78
C VAL A 258 -13.00 -15.95 -15.26
N LEU A 259 -12.88 -14.99 -14.33
CA LEU A 259 -12.75 -13.57 -14.67
C LEU A 259 -11.51 -13.28 -15.51
N TYR A 260 -10.40 -13.99 -15.28
CA TYR A 260 -9.20 -13.85 -16.08
C TYR A 260 -9.33 -14.44 -17.48
N LEU A 261 -9.94 -15.62 -17.61
CA LEU A 261 -10.08 -16.30 -18.89
C LEU A 261 -11.03 -15.57 -19.84
N SER A 262 -11.99 -14.81 -19.31
CA SER A 262 -12.97 -14.07 -20.11
C SER A 262 -12.85 -12.56 -19.91
N GLU A 263 -12.06 -11.91 -20.78
CA GLU A 263 -11.96 -10.44 -20.83
C GLU A 263 -13.32 -9.79 -21.09
N VAL A 264 -14.14 -10.36 -21.97
CA VAL A 264 -15.50 -9.86 -22.26
C VAL A 264 -16.39 -9.90 -21.02
N PHE A 265 -16.32 -10.98 -20.22
CA PHE A 265 -17.08 -11.07 -18.98
C PHE A 265 -16.61 -10.05 -17.95
N PHE A 266 -15.30 -9.84 -17.84
CA PHE A 266 -14.71 -8.79 -17.00
C PHE A 266 -15.23 -7.40 -17.40
N GLU A 267 -15.17 -7.04 -18.68
CA GLU A 267 -15.67 -5.76 -19.17
C GLU A 267 -17.16 -5.56 -18.85
N ARG A 268 -18.00 -6.58 -19.06
CA ARG A 268 -19.43 -6.52 -18.72
C ARG A 268 -19.66 -6.27 -17.24
N ILE A 269 -18.89 -6.89 -16.36
CA ILE A 269 -19.03 -6.66 -14.91
C ILE A 269 -18.62 -5.24 -14.56
N PHE A 270 -17.47 -4.75 -15.01
CA PHE A 270 -16.93 -3.48 -14.52
C PHE A 270 -17.45 -2.23 -15.26
N VAL A 271 -17.99 -2.38 -16.47
CA VAL A 271 -18.59 -1.28 -17.26
C VAL A 271 -20.09 -1.10 -17.00
N THR A 272 -20.72 -2.01 -16.23
CA THR A 272 -22.13 -1.83 -15.83
C THR A 272 -22.30 -0.71 -14.81
N ARG A 273 -23.43 0.02 -14.92
CA ARG A 273 -23.82 1.03 -13.94
C ARG A 273 -24.36 0.31 -12.68
N PRO A 274 -24.07 0.79 -11.46
CA PRO A 274 -23.64 2.16 -11.13
C PRO A 274 -22.12 2.39 -11.01
N TRP A 275 -21.28 1.35 -10.98
CA TRP A 275 -19.86 1.49 -10.61
C TRP A 275 -18.92 1.78 -11.78
N LYS A 276 -19.40 1.86 -13.03
CA LYS A 276 -18.61 2.21 -14.23
C LYS A 276 -17.59 3.34 -13.98
N ALA A 277 -18.04 4.44 -13.36
CA ALA A 277 -17.20 5.62 -13.11
C ALA A 277 -15.97 5.35 -12.20
N LEU A 278 -15.98 4.27 -11.41
CA LEU A 278 -14.86 3.90 -10.55
C LEU A 278 -13.74 3.19 -11.29
N PHE A 279 -14.03 2.53 -12.41
CA PHE A 279 -13.12 1.60 -13.08
C PHE A 279 -12.66 2.05 -14.46
N VAL A 280 -13.08 3.24 -14.87
CA VAL A 280 -12.88 3.74 -16.22
C VAL A 280 -12.04 5.04 -16.21
N THR A 281 -11.20 5.22 -17.23
CA THR A 281 -10.39 6.44 -17.42
C THR A 281 -11.17 7.57 -18.10
N THR A 282 -10.54 8.72 -18.32
CA THR A 282 -11.16 9.88 -19.00
C THR A 282 -11.69 9.53 -20.40
N ASP A 283 -11.03 8.60 -21.10
CA ASP A 283 -11.38 8.17 -22.46
C ASP A 283 -12.41 7.03 -22.50
N ASP A 284 -13.14 6.83 -21.41
CA ASP A 284 -14.09 5.73 -21.23
C ASP A 284 -13.45 4.31 -21.36
N SER A 285 -12.14 4.19 -21.14
CA SER A 285 -11.36 2.95 -21.28
C SER A 285 -11.17 2.19 -19.96
N ILE A 286 -11.37 0.86 -20.01
CA ILE A 286 -11.14 -0.08 -18.90
C ILE A 286 -9.77 -0.79 -18.98
N LYS A 287 -9.02 -0.58 -20.06
CA LYS A 287 -7.77 -1.33 -20.35
C LYS A 287 -6.75 -1.24 -19.21
N GLU A 288 -6.62 -0.06 -18.60
CA GLU A 288 -5.71 0.14 -17.47
C GLU A 288 -6.15 -0.67 -16.25
N TRP A 289 -7.45 -0.63 -15.91
CA TRP A 289 -7.99 -1.42 -14.79
C TRP A 289 -7.81 -2.92 -15.01
N TRP A 290 -8.15 -3.41 -16.21
CA TRP A 290 -7.93 -4.82 -16.57
C TRP A 290 -6.46 -5.22 -16.47
N PHE A 291 -5.55 -4.41 -17.01
CA PHE A 291 -4.12 -4.66 -16.96
C PHE A 291 -3.61 -4.77 -15.51
N ARG A 292 -3.97 -3.83 -14.64
CA ARG A 292 -3.55 -3.81 -13.24
C ARG A 292 -4.13 -4.97 -12.45
N TRP A 293 -5.44 -5.21 -12.60
CA TRP A 293 -6.13 -6.31 -11.94
C TRP A 293 -5.54 -7.67 -12.36
N LYS A 294 -5.28 -7.85 -13.66
CA LYS A 294 -4.70 -9.08 -14.22
C LYS A 294 -3.35 -9.42 -13.60
N ILE A 295 -2.49 -8.43 -13.33
CA ILE A 295 -1.16 -8.67 -12.78
C ILE A 295 -1.22 -9.14 -11.32
N ASP A 296 -2.08 -8.53 -10.49
CA ASP A 296 -2.11 -8.77 -9.05
C ASP A 296 -3.25 -9.70 -8.59
N ARG A 297 -3.82 -10.49 -9.51
CA ARG A 297 -5.07 -11.24 -9.30
C ARG A 297 -5.06 -12.19 -8.11
N TYR A 298 -3.89 -12.76 -7.77
CA TYR A 298 -3.77 -13.78 -6.71
C TYR A 298 -3.13 -13.25 -5.43
N SER A 299 -2.65 -12.01 -5.41
CA SER A 299 -1.85 -11.48 -4.29
C SER A 299 -2.64 -11.47 -2.98
N VAL A 300 -3.89 -11.03 -3.01
CA VAL A 300 -4.73 -11.00 -1.80
C VAL A 300 -5.19 -12.39 -1.38
N ALA A 301 -5.58 -13.24 -2.34
CA ALA A 301 -6.02 -14.61 -2.06
C ALA A 301 -4.89 -15.45 -1.44
N THR A 302 -3.65 -15.29 -1.92
CA THR A 302 -2.47 -15.93 -1.32
C THR A 302 -2.16 -15.37 0.07
N GLY A 303 -2.38 -14.07 0.32
CA GLY A 303 -2.30 -13.48 1.66
C GLY A 303 -3.31 -14.07 2.65
N MET A 304 -4.56 -14.30 2.20
CA MET A 304 -5.58 -14.98 2.99
C MET A 304 -5.19 -16.44 3.29
N LEU A 305 -4.70 -17.17 2.28
CA LEU A 305 -4.24 -18.55 2.42
C LEU A 305 -3.07 -18.63 3.40
N PHE A 306 -2.11 -17.71 3.32
CA PHE A 306 -1.01 -17.62 4.26
C PHE A 306 -1.50 -17.33 5.68
N GLY A 307 -2.46 -16.43 5.85
CA GLY A 307 -3.08 -16.15 7.15
C GLY A 307 -3.76 -17.38 7.76
N PHE A 308 -4.46 -18.16 6.94
CA PHE A 308 -5.07 -19.41 7.38
C PHE A 308 -4.03 -20.48 7.71
N GLY A 309 -3.00 -20.64 6.87
CA GLY A 309 -1.89 -21.57 7.12
C GLY A 309 -1.12 -21.21 8.39
N HIS A 310 -0.86 -19.93 8.63
CA HIS A 310 -0.24 -19.44 9.86
C HIS A 310 -1.05 -19.81 11.10
N TYR A 311 -2.39 -19.64 11.04
CA TYR A 311 -3.29 -20.09 12.11
C TYR A 311 -3.19 -21.61 12.36
N LEU A 312 -3.29 -22.44 11.31
CA LEU A 312 -3.21 -23.90 11.43
C LEU A 312 -1.86 -24.34 12.01
N LEU A 313 -0.75 -23.75 11.54
CA LEU A 313 0.58 -24.05 12.04
C LEU A 313 0.75 -23.73 13.53
N ARG A 314 0.09 -22.67 14.02
CA ARG A 314 0.04 -22.37 15.46
C ARG A 314 -0.83 -23.36 16.22
N GLN A 315 -2.00 -23.73 15.67
CA GLN A 315 -2.91 -24.69 16.29
C GLN A 315 -2.26 -26.08 16.47
N TYR A 316 -1.52 -26.55 15.47
CA TYR A 316 -0.77 -27.82 15.52
C TYR A 316 0.59 -27.71 16.24
N ARG A 317 0.89 -26.56 16.88
CA ARG A 317 2.15 -26.28 17.61
C ARG A 317 3.42 -26.52 16.78
N VAL A 318 3.33 -26.34 15.45
CA VAL A 318 4.50 -26.39 14.55
C VAL A 318 5.28 -25.08 14.62
N LEU A 319 4.59 -23.96 14.89
CA LEU A 319 5.16 -22.63 15.08
C LEU A 319 5.18 -22.23 16.56
N GLY A 320 6.36 -21.87 17.07
CA GLY A 320 6.63 -21.49 18.45
C GLY A 320 6.62 -19.98 18.72
N ASP A 321 5.70 -19.23 18.14
CA ASP A 321 5.66 -17.74 18.12
C ASP A 321 5.45 -17.05 19.50
N THR A 322 5.30 -17.79 20.59
CA THR A 322 4.99 -17.25 21.93
C THR A 322 6.20 -17.09 22.83
N HIS A 323 7.33 -17.70 22.50
CA HIS A 323 8.57 -17.62 23.27
C HIS A 323 9.68 -17.01 22.41
N HIS A 324 10.68 -16.37 23.03
CA HIS A 324 11.90 -15.85 22.36
C HIS A 324 12.82 -16.97 21.79
N GLY A 325 12.29 -18.17 21.53
CA GLY A 325 13.01 -19.29 20.96
C GLY A 325 12.96 -19.31 19.44
N ASN A 326 13.44 -20.40 18.84
CA ASN A 326 13.36 -20.59 17.39
C ASN A 326 11.91 -20.71 16.93
N LEU A 327 11.62 -20.09 15.79
CA LEU A 327 10.30 -20.05 15.18
C LEU A 327 9.73 -21.44 14.85
N PHE A 328 10.61 -22.32 14.39
CA PHE A 328 10.31 -23.72 14.08
C PHE A 328 11.17 -24.66 14.91
N SER A 329 10.88 -25.96 14.86
CA SER A 329 11.78 -26.97 15.40
C SER A 329 13.18 -26.85 14.77
N ARG A 330 14.23 -27.13 15.54
CA ARG A 330 15.63 -26.95 15.09
C ARG A 330 15.92 -27.63 13.74
N GLY A 331 15.38 -28.84 13.53
CA GLY A 331 15.53 -29.58 12.27
C GLY A 331 14.85 -28.89 11.09
N LEU A 332 13.63 -28.38 11.27
CA LEU A 332 12.91 -27.66 10.22
C LEU A 332 13.57 -26.32 9.89
N SER A 333 14.04 -25.58 10.90
CA SER A 333 14.80 -24.33 10.70
C SER A 333 16.08 -24.56 9.89
N LEU A 334 16.82 -25.63 10.18
CA LEU A 334 18.04 -25.99 9.42
C LEU A 334 17.72 -26.37 7.98
N SER A 335 16.68 -27.18 7.75
CA SER A 335 16.25 -27.55 6.40
C SER A 335 15.77 -26.34 5.59
N LEU A 336 15.03 -25.42 6.21
CA LEU A 336 14.60 -24.18 5.57
C LEU A 336 15.77 -23.24 5.28
N ALA A 337 16.73 -23.10 6.19
CA ALA A 337 17.93 -22.29 5.98
C ALA A 337 18.81 -22.87 4.85
N LEU A 338 19.03 -24.19 4.84
CA LEU A 338 19.75 -24.86 3.76
C LEU A 338 19.00 -24.76 2.43
N GLY A 339 17.68 -24.93 2.43
CA GLY A 339 16.84 -24.75 1.26
C GLY A 339 16.88 -23.32 0.72
N ALA A 340 16.89 -22.31 1.60
CA ALA A 340 17.02 -20.90 1.20
C ALA A 340 18.41 -20.61 0.60
N LEU A 341 19.49 -21.13 1.21
CA LEU A 341 20.85 -20.98 0.68
C LEU A 341 21.03 -21.67 -0.68
N LEU A 342 20.49 -22.88 -0.83
CA LEU A 342 20.48 -23.61 -2.10
C LEU A 342 19.59 -22.92 -3.14
N GLY A 343 18.48 -22.35 -2.73
CA GLY A 343 17.60 -21.54 -3.58
C GLY A 343 18.29 -20.29 -4.10
N LEU A 344 19.04 -19.57 -3.24
CA LEU A 344 19.87 -18.43 -3.62
C LEU A 344 21.02 -18.84 -4.55
N GLY A 345 21.61 -20.03 -4.35
CA GLY A 345 22.62 -20.60 -5.26
C GLY A 345 22.05 -21.12 -6.58
N GLY A 346 20.77 -21.52 -6.61
CA GLY A 346 20.07 -22.08 -7.76
C GLY A 346 19.38 -21.04 -8.64
N THR A 347 19.02 -19.87 -8.10
CA THR A 347 18.62 -18.70 -8.90
C THR A 347 19.85 -18.10 -9.55
N GLY A 348 20.31 -18.73 -10.63
CA GLY A 348 21.43 -18.28 -11.44
C GLY A 348 21.28 -16.81 -11.82
N TRP A 349 22.14 -15.99 -11.23
CA TRP A 349 22.58 -14.71 -11.78
C TRP A 349 23.76 -15.04 -12.71
N PRO A 350 23.52 -15.38 -14.00
CA PRO A 350 24.51 -16.08 -14.82
C PRO A 350 25.42 -15.07 -15.49
N GLY A 351 26.18 -14.30 -14.71
CA GLY A 351 27.07 -13.29 -15.29
C GLY A 351 28.21 -12.74 -14.46
N ARG A 352 28.30 -12.96 -13.13
CA ARG A 352 29.37 -12.33 -12.33
C ARG A 352 30.03 -13.20 -11.24
N LEU A 353 29.74 -14.48 -11.15
CA LEU A 353 30.47 -15.38 -10.22
C LEU A 353 31.73 -16.01 -10.85
N THR A 354 31.85 -16.01 -12.18
CA THR A 354 33.07 -16.49 -12.87
C THR A 354 34.24 -15.50 -12.80
N ALA A 355 33.98 -14.21 -12.52
CA ALA A 355 35.04 -13.22 -12.31
C ALA A 355 35.73 -13.37 -10.95
N GLY A 356 35.00 -13.77 -9.90
CA GLY A 356 35.56 -13.99 -8.57
C GLY A 356 36.45 -15.25 -8.48
N LEU A 357 36.02 -16.34 -9.14
CA LEU A 357 36.79 -17.59 -9.18
C LEU A 357 38.02 -17.53 -10.09
N ALA A 358 38.01 -16.68 -11.13
CA ALA A 358 39.19 -16.40 -11.94
C ALA A 358 40.24 -15.54 -11.23
N TRP A 359 39.81 -14.70 -10.27
CA TRP A 359 40.70 -13.89 -9.43
C TRP A 359 41.37 -14.74 -8.34
N TRP A 360 40.68 -15.75 -7.81
CA TRP A 360 41.26 -16.66 -6.80
C TRP A 360 42.33 -17.62 -7.34
N ARG A 361 42.36 -17.88 -8.66
CA ARG A 361 43.38 -18.71 -9.32
C ARG A 361 44.70 -17.99 -9.62
N ARG A 362 44.77 -16.66 -9.50
CA ARG A 362 46.03 -15.90 -9.63
C ARG A 362 46.41 -15.34 -8.27
N GLY A 363 47.26 -16.10 -7.58
CA GLY A 363 47.70 -15.81 -6.22
C GLY A 363 48.14 -14.37 -6.00
N GLY A 364 47.49 -13.72 -5.03
CA GLY A 364 47.94 -12.49 -4.39
C GLY A 364 47.67 -12.61 -2.90
N ARG A 365 48.69 -12.96 -2.12
CA ARG A 365 48.67 -12.83 -0.66
C ARG A 365 48.52 -11.35 -0.32
N VAL A 366 47.43 -10.95 0.31
CA VAL A 366 47.46 -9.90 1.33
C VAL A 366 46.46 -10.25 2.44
N THR A 367 47.00 -10.26 3.64
CA THR A 367 46.44 -10.40 4.98
C THR A 367 45.32 -9.40 5.29
N GLY A 368 44.31 -9.83 6.06
CA GLY A 368 43.57 -8.94 6.96
C GLY A 368 42.04 -8.97 6.85
N THR A 369 41.42 -9.59 7.87
CA THR A 369 40.12 -9.21 8.47
C THR A 369 38.84 -9.28 7.63
N LEU A 370 38.15 -10.42 7.79
CA LEU A 370 36.76 -10.59 8.26
C LEU A 370 35.80 -9.38 8.14
N GLY A 371 34.64 -9.62 7.51
CA GLY A 371 33.43 -8.86 7.83
C GLY A 371 32.33 -8.82 6.76
N VAL A 372 31.59 -9.93 6.62
CA VAL A 372 30.12 -9.98 6.45
C VAL A 372 29.46 -8.94 5.53
N TRP A 373 29.11 -9.35 4.30
CA TRP A 373 28.07 -8.81 3.40
C TRP A 373 27.80 -9.89 2.33
N ALA A 374 26.63 -10.12 1.74
CA ALA A 374 25.29 -9.55 1.79
C ALA A 374 24.32 -10.60 1.22
#